data_AF-A0A8R1HFR4-F1
#
_entry.id   AF-A0A8R1HFR4-F1
#
_cell.length_a   1.000
_cell.length_b   1.000
_cell.length_c   1.000
_cell.angle_alpha   90.00
_cell.angle_beta   90.00
_cell.angle_gamma   90.00
#
_symmetry.space_group_name_H-M   'P 1'
#
loop_
_entity.id
_entity.type
_entity.pdbx_description
1 polymer ?
#
loop_
_entity_poly.entity_id
_entity_poly.type
_entity_poly.pdbx_seq_one_letter_code
_entity_poly.pdbx_strand_id
1 'polypeptide(L)'
;MMLRISLLLMLLVQLTRTQTMSKTIIDFCSPSDPNSCGPGGKCVELSLGNRCECPSGMMGRKCRRPCQDVYKSCARWKSEERCHWARPISPFFADNCALSCGQCRNNGKQLALALPPILDNIEWFVGRWEAKTSAPYRFPEPMSGPYKEILDVQISEVPAFDRPPVNISIRAESLDGTDVHVEFGFLTSKPFHEDTGFVETNKPDSGDDLVSIELVSNTGLMLIEEGTVRGTQIRLETKYKKAMPGIYRNELVKSKRMFNLISPTALEERVVTIDSRGVTNKWLKRYKKVFDYMTDLIPTPVGKKLQ
;
A
#
# COMPACT_ATOMS: atom_id res chain seq x y z
N MET A 1 57.83 -37.85 29.05
CA MET A 1 57.45 -39.26 28.84
C MET A 1 56.09 -39.48 29.49
N MET A 2 55.13 -40.00 28.72
CA MET A 2 53.72 -40.33 29.05
C MET A 2 52.74 -39.14 29.18
N LEU A 3 51.98 -38.77 28.14
CA LEU A 3 50.86 -39.46 27.45
C LEU A 3 49.52 -39.28 28.18
N ARG A 4 48.74 -38.26 27.78
CA ARG A 4 47.26 -38.29 27.72
C ARG A 4 46.75 -37.33 26.64
N ILE A 5 46.89 -37.76 25.39
CA ILE A 5 46.06 -37.29 24.28
C ILE A 5 44.75 -38.06 24.39
N SER A 6 43.72 -37.44 24.95
CA SER A 6 42.37 -37.98 24.93
C SER A 6 41.64 -37.44 23.72
N LEU A 7 41.42 -38.33 22.76
CA LEU A 7 40.44 -38.27 21.68
C LEU A 7 39.18 -37.51 22.11
N LEU A 8 38.92 -36.38 21.45
CA LEU A 8 37.56 -35.88 21.20
C LEU A 8 37.49 -35.38 19.76
N LEU A 9 37.78 -36.31 18.85
CA LEU A 9 37.41 -36.21 17.45
C LEU A 9 35.99 -36.81 17.32
N MET A 10 34.95 -36.00 17.56
CA MET A 10 33.56 -36.36 17.31
C MET A 10 32.80 -35.13 16.84
N LEU A 11 32.68 -35.04 15.52
CA LEU A 11 31.61 -34.36 14.77
C LEU A 11 31.33 -32.89 15.13
N LEU A 12 32.23 -31.99 14.71
CA LEU A 12 31.77 -30.73 14.13
C LEU A 12 31.19 -31.05 12.74
N VAL A 13 29.97 -31.58 12.70
CA VAL A 13 29.12 -31.40 11.51
C VAL A 13 28.82 -29.90 11.48
N GLN A 14 29.70 -29.15 10.82
CA GLN A 14 29.31 -27.86 10.30
C GLN A 14 28.17 -28.16 9.32
N LEU A 15 26.93 -28.02 9.79
CA LEU A 15 25.81 -27.76 8.89
C LEU A 15 26.16 -26.47 8.17
N THR A 16 26.85 -26.59 7.04
CA THR A 16 26.87 -25.57 6.00
C THR A 16 25.43 -25.48 5.51
N ARG A 17 24.63 -24.65 6.20
CA ARG A 17 23.30 -24.32 5.75
C ARG A 17 23.48 -23.63 4.40
N THR A 18 23.23 -24.35 3.32
CA THR A 18 23.24 -23.82 1.96
C THR A 18 22.21 -22.71 1.90
N GLN A 19 22.69 -21.46 1.99
CA GLN A 19 21.84 -20.30 1.85
C GLN A 19 21.45 -20.22 0.38
N THR A 20 20.17 -20.45 0.09
CA THR A 20 19.65 -20.25 -1.26
C THR A 20 19.49 -18.75 -1.45
N MET A 21 20.37 -18.16 -2.28
CA MET A 21 20.29 -16.77 -2.69
C MET A 21 19.33 -16.67 -3.86
N SER A 22 18.22 -15.97 -3.68
CA SER A 22 17.26 -15.71 -4.76
C SER A 22 17.04 -14.21 -4.90
N LYS A 23 17.10 -13.71 -6.14
CA LYS A 23 16.54 -12.42 -6.49
C LYS A 23 15.13 -12.69 -7.00
N THR A 24 14.12 -12.23 -6.27
CA THR A 24 12.72 -12.38 -6.69
C THR A 24 12.49 -11.53 -7.94
N ILE A 25 12.33 -12.19 -9.10
CA ILE A 25 11.86 -11.54 -10.33
C ILE A 25 10.33 -11.43 -10.23
N ILE A 26 9.78 -10.23 -10.49
CA ILE A 26 8.34 -9.99 -10.40
C ILE A 26 7.76 -9.81 -11.79
N ASP A 27 6.86 -10.71 -12.14
CA ASP A 27 6.05 -10.63 -13.34
C ASP A 27 4.75 -9.87 -13.06
N PHE A 28 4.52 -8.78 -13.81
CA PHE A 28 3.26 -8.02 -13.73
C PHE A 28 2.21 -8.49 -14.73
N CYS A 29 2.57 -9.44 -15.59
CA CYS A 29 1.69 -10.08 -16.55
C CYS A 29 2.17 -11.50 -16.86
N SER A 30 1.32 -12.30 -17.47
CA SER A 30 1.67 -13.64 -17.93
C SER A 30 1.49 -13.73 -19.44
N PRO A 31 2.51 -14.15 -20.22
CA PRO A 31 2.36 -14.40 -21.66
C PRO A 31 1.31 -15.47 -21.98
N SER A 32 1.04 -16.39 -21.04
CA SER A 32 0.02 -17.43 -21.20
C SER A 32 -1.41 -16.94 -20.95
N ASP A 33 -1.59 -15.76 -20.33
CA ASP A 33 -2.90 -15.16 -20.11
C ASP A 33 -3.06 -13.91 -21.00
N PRO A 34 -3.85 -14.00 -22.10
CA PRO A 34 -4.04 -12.88 -23.02
C PRO A 34 -4.75 -11.69 -22.36
N ASN A 35 -5.41 -11.87 -21.22
CA ASN A 35 -6.09 -10.80 -20.48
C ASN A 35 -5.23 -10.22 -19.34
N SER A 36 -4.01 -10.73 -19.13
CA SER A 36 -3.14 -10.30 -18.03
C SER A 36 -2.75 -8.82 -18.11
N CYS A 37 -2.71 -8.26 -19.32
CA CYS A 37 -2.43 -6.85 -19.57
C CYS A 37 -3.66 -5.97 -19.84
N GLY A 38 -4.88 -6.53 -19.72
CA GLY A 38 -6.09 -5.78 -20.01
C GLY A 38 -6.28 -5.44 -21.50
N PRO A 39 -7.32 -4.66 -21.83
CA PRO A 39 -7.70 -4.39 -23.22
C PRO A 39 -6.58 -3.71 -24.02
N GLY A 40 -6.17 -4.34 -25.12
CA GLY A 40 -5.15 -3.81 -26.04
C GLY A 40 -3.71 -3.88 -25.52
N GLY A 41 -3.48 -4.41 -24.32
CA GLY A 41 -2.15 -4.63 -23.78
C GLY A 41 -1.57 -5.97 -24.20
N LYS A 42 -0.25 -6.04 -24.37
CA LYS A 42 0.49 -7.28 -24.65
C LYS A 42 1.52 -7.53 -23.56
N CYS A 43 1.57 -8.76 -23.05
CA CYS A 43 2.62 -9.13 -22.10
C CYS A 43 3.94 -9.36 -22.84
N VAL A 44 5.00 -8.70 -22.37
CA VAL A 44 6.36 -8.78 -22.91
C VAL A 44 7.26 -9.44 -21.88
N GLU A 45 7.96 -10.48 -22.31
CA GLU A 45 8.94 -11.18 -21.48
C GLU A 45 10.23 -10.37 -21.35
N LEU A 46 10.65 -10.13 -20.11
CA LEU A 46 11.88 -9.39 -19.80
C LEU A 46 12.68 -10.13 -18.73
N SER A 47 14.00 -9.97 -18.76
CA SER A 47 14.91 -10.61 -17.80
C SER A 47 14.72 -10.18 -16.34
N LEU A 48 14.08 -9.03 -16.11
CA LEU A 48 13.73 -8.50 -14.78
C LEU A 48 12.21 -8.58 -14.51
N GLY A 49 11.53 -9.47 -15.21
CA GLY A 49 10.13 -9.79 -15.02
C GLY A 49 9.22 -9.17 -16.06
N ASN A 50 8.16 -9.89 -16.40
CA ASN A 50 7.26 -9.57 -17.49
C ASN A 50 6.54 -8.23 -17.25
N ARG A 51 6.34 -7.46 -18.33
CA ARG A 51 5.68 -6.15 -18.30
C ARG A 51 4.65 -6.03 -19.42
N CYS A 52 3.64 -5.19 -19.19
CA CYS A 52 2.65 -4.88 -20.21
C CYS A 52 3.17 -3.80 -21.14
N GLU A 53 3.24 -4.12 -22.43
CA GLU A 53 3.24 -3.14 -23.51
C GLU A 53 1.81 -2.64 -23.70
N CYS A 54 1.57 -1.37 -23.43
CA CYS A 54 0.24 -0.78 -23.37
C CYS A 54 -0.11 0.08 -24.60
N PRO A 55 -1.41 0.26 -24.90
CA PRO A 55 -1.85 1.22 -25.89
C PRO A 55 -1.34 2.63 -25.59
N SER A 56 -1.27 3.46 -26.64
CA SER A 56 -0.83 4.86 -26.51
C SER A 56 -1.62 5.60 -25.44
N GLY A 57 -0.92 6.31 -24.56
CA GLY A 57 -1.50 7.01 -23.43
C GLY A 57 -1.63 6.21 -22.14
N MET A 58 -1.38 4.90 -22.15
CA MET A 58 -1.54 4.02 -20.99
C MET A 58 -0.23 3.35 -20.59
N MET A 59 -0.12 2.93 -19.34
CA MET A 59 1.00 2.14 -18.81
C MET A 59 0.57 1.29 -17.60
N GLY A 60 1.54 0.62 -16.98
CA GLY A 60 1.36 -0.08 -15.70
C GLY A 60 0.67 -1.43 -15.80
N ARG A 61 0.31 -2.00 -14.64
CA ARG A 61 -0.37 -3.30 -14.60
C ARG A 61 -1.73 -3.20 -15.28
N LYS A 62 -2.06 -4.19 -16.09
CA LYS A 62 -3.34 -4.26 -16.85
C LYS A 62 -3.62 -3.01 -17.71
N CYS A 63 -2.59 -2.20 -18.01
CA CYS A 63 -2.71 -0.95 -18.75
C CYS A 63 -3.79 0.00 -18.20
N ARG A 64 -3.93 0.07 -16.86
CA ARG A 64 -5.02 0.81 -16.19
C ARG A 64 -4.67 2.24 -15.79
N ARG A 65 -3.40 2.63 -15.85
CA ARG A 65 -2.96 3.98 -15.48
C ARG A 65 -2.54 4.77 -16.72
N PRO A 66 -2.76 6.09 -16.75
CA PRO A 66 -2.21 6.95 -17.79
C PRO A 66 -0.68 6.88 -17.81
N CYS A 67 -0.10 7.07 -18.99
CA CYS A 67 1.34 7.19 -19.18
C CYS A 67 1.84 8.50 -18.55
N GLN A 68 2.46 8.41 -17.38
CA GLN A 68 3.03 9.54 -16.65
C GLN A 68 4.19 9.10 -15.77
N ASP A 69 4.98 10.07 -15.29
CA ASP A 69 5.98 9.83 -14.25
C ASP A 69 5.32 9.84 -12.88
N VAL A 70 5.78 8.95 -12.00
CA VAL A 70 5.31 8.83 -10.60
C VAL A 70 6.00 9.85 -9.71
N TYR A 71 7.32 10.01 -9.88
CA TYR A 71 8.13 10.89 -9.04
C TYR A 71 8.47 12.19 -9.76
N LYS A 72 8.44 13.30 -9.03
CA LYS A 72 8.90 14.61 -9.55
C LYS A 72 10.39 14.61 -9.93
N SER A 73 11.17 13.67 -9.37
CA SER A 73 12.59 13.49 -9.66
C SER A 73 12.89 12.78 -10.99
N CYS A 74 11.90 12.28 -11.72
CA CYS A 74 12.11 11.52 -12.96
C CYS A 74 12.87 12.29 -14.04
N ALA A 75 12.58 13.59 -14.22
CA ALA A 75 13.32 14.44 -15.17
C ALA A 75 14.82 14.53 -14.83
N ARG A 76 15.14 14.66 -13.54
CA ARG A 76 16.52 14.67 -13.05
C ARG A 76 17.20 13.31 -13.27
N TRP A 77 16.54 12.22 -12.90
CA TRP A 77 17.11 10.87 -13.08
C TRP A 77 17.34 10.52 -14.55
N LYS A 78 16.51 11.03 -15.45
CA LYS A 78 16.77 10.95 -16.90
C LYS A 78 18.07 11.67 -17.28
N SER A 79 18.27 12.90 -16.80
CA SER A 79 19.52 13.65 -17.09
C SER A 79 20.78 13.01 -16.50
N GLU A 80 20.63 12.18 -15.46
CA GLU A 80 21.69 11.38 -14.86
C GLU A 80 21.81 9.97 -15.51
N GLU A 81 21.20 9.76 -16.67
CA GLU A 81 21.21 8.50 -17.46
C GLU A 81 20.69 7.26 -16.70
N ARG A 82 19.96 7.44 -15.59
CA ARG A 82 19.50 6.32 -14.73
C ARG A 82 18.51 5.40 -15.43
N CYS A 83 17.78 5.89 -16.43
CA CYS A 83 16.90 5.08 -17.27
C CYS A 83 17.66 3.98 -18.02
N HIS A 84 18.94 4.20 -18.35
CA HIS A 84 19.75 3.30 -19.16
C HIS A 84 20.70 2.45 -18.32
N TRP A 85 21.54 3.07 -17.49
CA TRP A 85 22.58 2.32 -16.77
C TRP A 85 22.02 1.45 -15.64
N ALA A 86 20.91 1.85 -15.00
CA ALA A 86 20.30 1.07 -13.93
C ALA A 86 19.41 -0.07 -14.45
N ARG A 87 19.02 -0.04 -15.74
CA ARG A 87 18.12 -1.02 -16.36
C ARG A 87 18.54 -2.48 -16.18
N PRO A 88 19.83 -2.87 -16.25
CA PRO A 88 20.24 -4.25 -16.01
C PRO A 88 20.11 -4.69 -14.54
N ILE A 89 20.03 -3.73 -13.62
CA ILE A 89 20.10 -3.97 -12.17
C ILE A 89 18.69 -3.87 -11.55
N SER A 90 17.88 -2.92 -12.01
CA SER A 90 16.57 -2.62 -11.45
C SER A 90 15.59 -2.11 -12.50
N PRO A 91 14.33 -2.57 -12.49
CA PRO A 91 13.26 -2.03 -13.32
C PRO A 91 12.69 -0.71 -12.77
N PHE A 92 13.15 -0.23 -11.60
CA PHE A 92 12.59 0.91 -10.88
C PHE A 92 12.34 2.14 -11.76
N PHE A 93 13.34 2.59 -12.53
CA PHE A 93 13.19 3.79 -13.37
C PHE A 93 12.24 3.56 -14.54
N ALA A 94 12.22 2.37 -15.13
CA ALA A 94 11.29 2.04 -16.21
C ALA A 94 9.84 2.01 -15.69
N ASP A 95 9.62 1.45 -14.50
CA ASP A 95 8.29 1.29 -13.91
C ASP A 95 7.73 2.61 -13.31
N ASN A 96 8.60 3.48 -12.78
CA ASN A 96 8.20 4.71 -12.07
C ASN A 96 8.39 6.00 -12.88
N CYS A 97 9.25 6.00 -13.90
CA CYS A 97 9.55 7.15 -14.74
C CYS A 97 9.28 6.83 -16.21
N ALA A 98 8.18 6.13 -16.48
CA ALA A 98 7.89 5.58 -17.80
C ALA A 98 7.82 6.65 -18.89
N LEU A 99 7.31 7.85 -18.60
CA LEU A 99 7.27 8.93 -19.57
C LEU A 99 8.67 9.50 -19.82
N SER A 100 9.40 9.83 -18.76
CA SER A 100 10.77 10.35 -18.87
C SER A 100 11.72 9.36 -19.55
N CYS A 101 11.65 8.08 -19.18
CA CYS A 101 12.47 6.99 -19.72
C CYS A 101 11.94 6.43 -21.05
N GLY A 102 10.94 7.05 -21.67
CA GLY A 102 10.45 6.69 -23.01
C GLY A 102 9.79 5.30 -23.12
N GLN A 103 9.31 4.75 -22.00
CA GLN A 103 8.61 3.46 -21.96
C GLN A 103 7.17 3.58 -22.48
N CYS A 104 6.59 4.78 -22.48
CA CYS A 104 5.26 5.03 -23.00
C CYS A 104 5.14 6.45 -23.60
N ARG A 105 4.03 6.74 -24.27
CA ARG A 105 3.69 8.07 -24.80
C ARG A 105 2.45 8.60 -24.10
N ASN A 106 2.50 9.81 -23.56
CA ASN A 106 1.35 10.49 -22.96
C ASN A 106 0.38 10.97 -24.06
N ASN A 107 -0.93 10.90 -23.80
CA ASN A 107 -2.00 11.29 -24.73
C ASN A 107 -2.67 12.63 -24.37
N GLY A 108 -2.00 13.46 -23.56
CA GLY A 108 -2.50 14.73 -23.04
C GLY A 108 -3.26 14.63 -21.71
N LYS A 109 -3.40 13.43 -21.13
CA LYS A 109 -4.07 13.21 -19.84
C LYS A 109 -3.15 12.53 -18.84
N GLN A 110 -3.30 12.87 -17.57
CA GLN A 110 -2.60 12.26 -16.45
C GLN A 110 -3.44 12.33 -15.18
N LEU A 111 -3.15 11.50 -14.19
CA LEU A 111 -3.62 11.66 -12.81
C LEU A 111 -2.89 12.83 -12.15
N ALA A 112 -3.58 13.55 -11.26
CA ALA A 112 -2.96 14.60 -10.45
C ALA A 112 -1.76 14.10 -9.64
N LEU A 113 -1.90 12.90 -9.05
CA LEU A 113 -0.83 12.16 -8.41
C LEU A 113 -0.90 10.70 -8.90
N ALA A 114 0.23 10.12 -9.28
CA ALA A 114 0.28 8.73 -9.72
C ALA A 114 0.49 7.82 -8.51
N LEU A 115 -0.26 6.72 -8.42
CA LEU A 115 0.03 5.69 -7.42
C LEU A 115 1.33 4.95 -7.82
N PRO A 116 2.33 4.88 -6.92
CA PRO A 116 3.54 4.11 -7.20
C PRO A 116 3.23 2.61 -7.39
N PRO A 117 3.88 1.90 -8.33
CA PRO A 117 3.57 0.50 -8.66
C PRO A 117 3.75 -0.49 -7.49
N ILE A 118 4.57 -0.13 -6.50
CA ILE A 118 4.74 -0.91 -5.27
C ILE A 118 3.46 -0.94 -4.42
N LEU A 119 2.56 0.04 -4.60
CA LEU A 119 1.29 0.14 -3.88
C LEU A 119 0.09 -0.37 -4.71
N ASP A 120 0.32 -0.99 -5.87
CA ASP A 120 -0.76 -1.54 -6.70
C ASP A 120 -1.64 -2.56 -5.93
N ASN A 121 -1.08 -3.23 -4.91
CA ASN A 121 -1.81 -4.21 -4.10
C ASN A 121 -2.90 -3.58 -3.21
N ILE A 122 -2.85 -2.27 -2.98
CA ILE A 122 -3.84 -1.50 -2.22
C ILE A 122 -4.59 -0.48 -3.08
N GLU A 123 -4.39 -0.48 -4.41
CA GLU A 123 -5.04 0.45 -5.36
C GLU A 123 -6.56 0.52 -5.16
N TRP A 124 -7.19 -0.63 -4.92
CA TRP A 124 -8.64 -0.76 -4.74
C TRP A 124 -9.20 -0.02 -3.52
N PHE A 125 -8.35 0.26 -2.52
CA PHE A 125 -8.71 0.93 -1.29
C PHE A 125 -8.60 2.47 -1.40
N VAL A 126 -7.79 2.95 -2.35
CA VAL A 126 -7.59 4.38 -2.63
C VAL A 126 -8.91 4.99 -3.12
N GLY A 127 -9.30 6.12 -2.52
CA GLY A 127 -10.57 6.79 -2.78
C GLY A 127 -11.15 7.48 -1.56
N ARG A 128 -12.20 8.28 -1.79
CA ARG A 128 -13.05 8.83 -0.73
C ARG A 128 -14.28 7.97 -0.56
N TRP A 129 -14.51 7.55 0.68
CA TRP A 129 -15.53 6.60 1.08
C TRP A 129 -16.43 7.24 2.14
N GLU A 130 -17.74 7.22 1.93
CA GLU A 130 -18.71 7.80 2.86
C GLU A 130 -19.64 6.75 3.45
N ALA A 131 -19.86 6.83 4.76
CA ALA A 131 -20.81 6.00 5.49
C ALA A 131 -21.75 6.87 6.34
N LYS A 132 -22.96 6.36 6.55
CA LYS A 132 -23.93 6.91 7.51
C LYS A 132 -24.45 5.78 8.37
N THR A 133 -24.43 5.95 9.68
CA THR A 133 -24.78 4.92 10.67
C THR A 133 -25.88 5.44 11.60
N SER A 134 -26.73 4.54 12.07
CA SER A 134 -27.73 4.81 13.10
C SER A 134 -27.25 4.47 14.51
N ALA A 135 -26.22 3.62 14.62
CA ALA A 135 -25.64 3.21 15.90
C ALA A 135 -24.38 4.04 16.21
N PRO A 136 -24.08 4.29 17.50
CA PRO A 136 -22.90 5.05 17.92
C PRO A 136 -21.58 4.26 17.80
N TYR A 137 -21.64 2.96 17.47
CA TYR A 137 -20.44 2.12 17.37
C TYR A 137 -19.51 2.63 16.26
N ARG A 138 -18.29 2.97 16.66
CA ARG A 138 -17.26 3.51 15.79
C ARG A 138 -15.88 3.11 16.31
N PHE A 139 -14.94 2.94 15.38
CA PHE A 139 -13.54 2.75 15.67
C PHE A 139 -12.78 4.07 15.47
N PRO A 140 -11.79 4.43 16.31
CA PRO A 140 -11.42 3.71 17.53
C PRO A 140 -12.32 4.01 18.73
N GLU A 141 -12.95 5.18 18.73
CA GLU A 141 -13.91 5.60 19.74
C GLU A 141 -15.33 5.67 19.21
N PRO A 142 -16.33 5.31 20.04
CA PRO A 142 -17.74 5.49 19.72
C PRO A 142 -18.08 6.97 19.63
N MET A 143 -19.11 7.28 18.83
CA MET A 143 -19.70 8.63 18.74
C MET A 143 -20.78 8.83 19.81
N SER A 144 -21.15 10.08 20.08
CA SER A 144 -22.28 10.45 20.95
C SER A 144 -23.65 9.90 20.49
N GLY A 145 -23.79 9.60 19.18
CA GLY A 145 -25.04 9.12 18.59
C GLY A 145 -24.86 8.64 17.15
N PRO A 146 -25.96 8.59 16.36
CA PRO A 146 -25.89 8.39 14.90
C PRO A 146 -24.90 9.37 14.25
N TYR A 147 -24.17 8.93 13.24
CA TYR A 147 -23.12 9.76 12.63
C TYR A 147 -22.98 9.54 11.12
N LYS A 148 -22.32 10.50 10.46
CA LYS A 148 -21.74 10.36 9.12
C LYS A 148 -20.23 10.26 9.26
N GLU A 149 -19.58 9.50 8.38
CA GLU A 149 -18.14 9.36 8.37
C GLU A 149 -17.60 9.37 6.94
N ILE A 150 -16.49 10.08 6.76
CA ILE A 150 -15.69 10.10 5.54
C ILE A 150 -14.35 9.45 5.86
N LEU A 151 -14.03 8.37 5.14
CA LEU A 151 -12.69 7.77 5.06
C LEU A 151 -12.08 8.19 3.73
N ASP A 152 -10.99 8.93 3.77
CA ASP A 152 -10.30 9.43 2.58
C ASP A 152 -8.88 8.86 2.54
N VAL A 153 -8.63 7.99 1.56
CA VAL A 153 -7.34 7.36 1.31
C VAL A 153 -6.77 7.98 0.03
N GLN A 154 -5.78 8.85 0.20
CA GLN A 154 -5.25 9.72 -0.85
C GLN A 154 -3.81 9.36 -1.20
N ILE A 155 -3.46 9.48 -2.48
CA ILE A 155 -2.09 9.30 -2.94
C ILE A 155 -1.23 10.44 -2.34
N SER A 156 -0.11 10.08 -1.71
CA SER A 156 0.84 11.06 -1.17
C SER A 156 1.79 11.52 -2.27
N GLU A 157 2.18 12.80 -2.21
CA GLU A 157 3.30 13.27 -3.02
C GLU A 157 4.61 12.67 -2.48
N VAL A 158 5.42 12.04 -3.34
CA VAL A 158 6.63 11.34 -2.90
C VAL A 158 7.87 12.14 -3.32
N PRO A 159 8.57 12.82 -2.38
CA PRO A 159 9.64 13.76 -2.74
C PRO A 159 10.91 13.08 -3.29
N ALA A 160 11.31 11.90 -2.81
CA ALA A 160 12.21 10.92 -3.46
C ALA A 160 12.56 9.78 -2.49
N PHE A 161 12.74 8.57 -3.02
CA PHE A 161 13.35 7.38 -2.37
C PHE A 161 12.94 7.08 -0.91
N ASP A 162 11.89 6.29 -0.76
CA ASP A 162 11.60 5.33 0.32
C ASP A 162 10.35 4.53 -0.13
N ARG A 163 9.83 3.63 0.69
CA ARG A 163 8.48 3.08 0.52
C ARG A 163 7.46 4.23 0.60
N PRO A 164 6.75 4.54 -0.49
CA PRO A 164 5.79 5.62 -0.47
C PRO A 164 4.58 5.25 0.40
N PRO A 165 4.12 6.13 1.30
CA PRO A 165 2.84 5.95 1.97
C PRO A 165 1.68 6.40 1.07
N VAL A 166 0.46 6.07 1.47
CA VAL A 166 -0.73 6.86 1.13
C VAL A 166 -1.22 7.58 2.38
N ASN A 167 -1.77 8.77 2.21
CA ASN A 167 -2.38 9.52 3.30
C ASN A 167 -3.72 8.90 3.64
N ILE A 168 -4.01 8.74 4.92
CA ILE A 168 -5.33 8.37 5.41
C ILE A 168 -5.86 9.50 6.29
N SER A 169 -7.11 9.89 6.04
CA SER A 169 -7.84 10.79 6.92
C SER A 169 -9.24 10.24 7.15
N ILE A 170 -9.71 10.39 8.38
CA ILE A 170 -11.04 9.97 8.78
C ILE A 170 -11.69 11.16 9.47
N ARG A 171 -12.92 11.47 9.08
CA ARG A 171 -13.74 12.48 9.73
C ARG A 171 -15.10 11.90 10.01
N ALA A 172 -15.45 11.78 11.29
CA ALA A 172 -16.79 11.44 11.75
C ALA A 172 -17.44 12.63 12.43
N GLU A 173 -18.73 12.80 12.19
CA GLU A 173 -19.54 13.87 12.75
C GLU A 173 -20.92 13.30 13.10
N SER A 174 -21.35 13.52 14.33
CA SER A 174 -22.70 13.13 14.77
C SER A 174 -23.76 13.86 13.95
N LEU A 175 -24.94 13.25 13.78
CA LEU A 175 -25.98 13.84 12.92
C LEU A 175 -26.56 15.17 13.45
N ASP A 176 -26.37 15.45 14.74
CA ASP A 176 -26.70 16.72 15.39
C ASP A 176 -25.54 17.74 15.36
N GLY A 177 -24.35 17.34 14.88
CA GLY A 177 -23.16 18.19 14.75
C GLY A 177 -22.44 18.51 16.04
N THR A 178 -22.83 17.90 17.17
CA THR A 178 -22.26 18.21 18.49
C THR A 178 -20.96 17.48 18.78
N ASP A 179 -20.70 16.35 18.11
CA ASP A 179 -19.54 15.49 18.31
C ASP A 179 -18.80 15.27 16.99
N VAL A 180 -17.49 15.53 17.01
CA VAL A 180 -16.64 15.53 15.81
C VAL A 180 -15.31 14.88 16.12
N HIS A 181 -15.07 13.73 15.48
CA HIS A 181 -13.80 13.02 15.53
C HIS A 181 -13.06 13.18 14.21
N VAL A 182 -11.77 13.47 14.30
CA VAL A 182 -10.88 13.65 13.16
C VAL A 182 -9.58 12.91 13.40
N GLU A 183 -9.24 12.02 12.48
CA GLU A 183 -7.99 11.27 12.48
C GLU A 183 -7.19 11.51 11.20
N PHE A 184 -5.87 11.57 11.36
CA PHE A 184 -4.92 11.69 10.27
C PHE A 184 -3.79 10.68 10.44
N GLY A 185 -3.21 10.24 9.33
CA GLY A 185 -1.94 9.55 9.33
C GLY A 185 -1.64 8.91 7.99
N PHE A 186 -1.03 7.73 8.03
CA PHE A 186 -0.47 7.08 6.84
C PHE A 186 -0.82 5.61 6.80
N LEU A 187 -0.99 5.09 5.59
CA LEU A 187 -1.04 3.67 5.31
C LEU A 187 0.19 3.30 4.48
N THR A 188 0.94 2.30 4.95
CA THR A 188 2.10 1.75 4.25
C THR A 188 1.84 0.30 3.87
N SER A 189 2.36 -0.11 2.70
CA SER A 189 2.22 -1.46 2.18
C SER A 189 3.60 -2.05 1.86
N LYS A 190 3.77 -3.33 2.19
CA LYS A 190 4.93 -4.13 1.85
C LYS A 190 4.46 -5.38 1.11
N PRO A 191 4.47 -5.36 -0.23
CA PRO A 191 4.23 -6.56 -1.01
C PRO A 191 5.20 -7.68 -0.61
N PHE A 192 4.71 -8.92 -0.54
CA PHE A 192 5.53 -10.07 -0.24
C PHE A 192 6.59 -10.25 -1.31
N HIS A 193 6.18 -10.24 -2.58
CA HIS A 193 7.11 -10.17 -3.71
C HIS A 193 7.36 -8.69 -4.03
N GLU A 194 8.52 -8.19 -3.60
CA GLU A 194 9.01 -6.85 -3.92
C GLU A 194 10.41 -6.94 -4.56
N ASP A 195 10.64 -6.22 -5.65
CA ASP A 195 11.96 -6.13 -6.28
C ASP A 195 12.69 -4.95 -5.64
N THR A 196 13.28 -5.22 -4.48
CA THR A 196 14.08 -4.23 -3.75
C THR A 196 15.48 -4.07 -4.34
N GLY A 197 15.84 -4.89 -5.34
CA GLY A 197 17.21 -4.98 -5.86
C GLY A 197 18.20 -5.68 -4.93
N PHE A 198 17.79 -6.07 -3.72
CA PHE A 198 18.61 -6.82 -2.76
C PHE A 198 18.32 -8.32 -2.82
N VAL A 199 19.35 -9.13 -2.55
CA VAL A 199 19.18 -10.59 -2.43
C VAL A 199 18.59 -10.90 -1.07
N GLU A 200 17.48 -11.64 -1.05
CA GLU A 200 16.87 -12.13 0.17
C GLU A 200 17.38 -13.55 0.46
N THR A 201 17.77 -13.80 1.71
CA THR A 201 18.25 -15.11 2.15
C THR A 201 17.14 -15.86 2.87
N ASN A 202 16.88 -17.10 2.46
CA ASN A 202 15.88 -17.99 3.07
C ASN A 202 14.44 -17.42 3.09
N LYS A 203 14.09 -16.58 2.11
CA LYS A 203 12.71 -16.12 1.96
C LYS A 203 11.81 -17.30 1.51
N PRO A 204 10.65 -17.51 2.13
CA PRO A 204 9.68 -18.51 1.66
C PRO A 204 9.21 -18.22 0.23
N ASP A 205 8.78 -19.26 -0.48
CA ASP A 205 8.24 -19.11 -1.85
C ASP A 205 6.89 -18.39 -1.89
N SER A 206 6.18 -18.34 -0.76
CA SER A 206 4.89 -17.68 -0.63
C SER A 206 4.73 -17.01 0.73
N GLY A 207 3.95 -15.93 0.75
CA GLY A 207 3.62 -15.19 1.94
C GLY A 207 2.64 -14.07 1.64
N ASP A 208 2.23 -13.38 2.69
CA ASP A 208 1.25 -12.30 2.60
C ASP A 208 1.93 -10.96 2.37
N ASP A 209 1.27 -10.12 1.58
CA ASP A 209 1.55 -8.68 1.59
C ASP A 209 1.23 -8.13 2.97
N LEU A 210 2.11 -7.30 3.51
CA LEU A 210 1.93 -6.66 4.81
C LEU A 210 1.42 -5.23 4.63
N VAL A 211 0.67 -4.75 5.62
CA VAL A 211 0.14 -3.39 5.66
C VAL A 211 0.17 -2.85 7.09
N SER A 212 0.42 -1.56 7.21
CA SER A 212 0.32 -0.82 8.47
C SER A 212 -0.51 0.44 8.28
N ILE A 213 -1.33 0.76 9.27
CA ILE A 213 -2.06 2.03 9.38
C ILE A 213 -1.65 2.72 10.68
N GLU A 214 -1.14 3.93 10.56
CA GLU A 214 -0.77 4.80 11.67
C GLU A 214 -1.76 5.96 11.72
N LEU A 215 -2.35 6.21 12.87
CA LEU A 215 -3.38 7.25 13.06
C LEU A 215 -3.15 8.05 14.32
N VAL A 216 -3.36 9.36 14.23
CA VAL A 216 -3.49 10.28 15.36
C VAL A 216 -4.85 10.96 15.30
N SER A 217 -5.50 11.11 16.45
CA SER A 217 -6.87 11.61 16.58
C SER A 217 -6.93 12.90 17.39
N ASN A 218 -7.88 13.78 17.06
CA ASN A 218 -8.25 14.94 17.89
C ASN A 218 -8.82 14.55 19.27
N THR A 219 -9.19 13.28 19.47
CA THR A 219 -9.54 12.72 20.79
C THR A 219 -8.32 12.49 21.68
N GLY A 220 -7.09 12.75 21.20
CA GLY A 220 -5.86 12.52 21.94
C GLY A 220 -5.38 11.06 21.90
N LEU A 221 -5.79 10.31 20.88
CA LEU A 221 -5.42 8.91 20.67
C LEU A 221 -4.43 8.77 19.51
N MET A 222 -3.43 7.92 19.71
CA MET A 222 -2.48 7.49 18.70
C MET A 222 -2.55 5.97 18.58
N LEU A 223 -2.58 5.45 17.35
CA LEU A 223 -2.73 4.03 17.04
C LEU A 223 -1.77 3.62 15.93
N ILE A 224 -1.23 2.41 16.07
CA ILE A 224 -0.58 1.68 14.98
C ILE A 224 -1.27 0.33 14.87
N GLU A 225 -1.83 0.06 13.70
CA GLU A 225 -2.44 -1.21 13.36
C GLU A 225 -1.61 -1.88 12.26
N GLU A 226 -1.26 -3.14 12.43
CA GLU A 226 -0.51 -3.92 11.43
C GLU A 226 -1.29 -5.16 11.02
N GLY A 227 -1.10 -5.60 9.80
CA GLY A 227 -1.57 -6.90 9.36
C GLY A 227 -1.27 -7.17 7.90
N THR A 228 -2.25 -7.72 7.18
CA THR A 228 -2.02 -8.29 5.84
C THR A 228 -3.03 -7.83 4.80
N VAL A 229 -2.58 -7.83 3.55
CA VAL A 229 -3.40 -7.62 2.35
C VAL A 229 -3.50 -8.94 1.60
N ARG A 230 -4.72 -9.37 1.29
CA ARG A 230 -4.99 -10.55 0.45
C ARG A 230 -6.08 -10.23 -0.55
N GLY A 231 -5.71 -10.06 -1.82
CA GLY A 231 -6.65 -9.62 -2.85
C GLY A 231 -7.24 -8.26 -2.50
N THR A 232 -8.56 -8.18 -2.37
CA THR A 232 -9.29 -6.95 -2.02
C THR A 232 -9.71 -6.88 -0.55
N GLN A 233 -8.90 -7.48 0.32
CA GLN A 233 -9.11 -7.50 1.76
C GLN A 233 -7.86 -7.04 2.50
N ILE A 234 -8.06 -6.12 3.45
CA ILE A 234 -7.06 -5.73 4.45
C ILE A 234 -7.53 -6.26 5.81
N ARG A 235 -6.62 -6.91 6.55
CA ARG A 235 -6.83 -7.31 7.95
C ARG A 235 -5.79 -6.64 8.81
N LEU A 236 -6.22 -6.05 9.91
CA LEU A 236 -5.39 -5.25 10.80
C LEU A 236 -5.65 -5.65 12.25
N GLU A 237 -4.60 -5.59 13.06
CA GLU A 237 -4.66 -5.72 14.51
C GLU A 237 -3.92 -4.54 15.14
N THR A 238 -4.48 -3.95 16.20
CA THR A 238 -3.76 -2.93 16.96
C THR A 238 -2.48 -3.52 17.54
N LYS A 239 -1.33 -2.92 17.20
CA LYS A 239 -0.01 -3.25 17.77
C LYS A 239 0.43 -2.24 18.81
N TYR A 240 0.16 -0.97 18.54
CA TYR A 240 0.49 0.11 19.45
C TYR A 240 -0.71 1.01 19.64
N LYS A 241 -0.86 1.47 20.89
CA LYS A 241 -1.85 2.47 21.27
C LYS A 241 -1.25 3.37 22.33
N LYS A 242 -1.51 4.66 22.21
CA LYS A 242 -1.25 5.63 23.27
C LYS A 242 -2.39 6.64 23.32
N ALA A 243 -2.96 6.84 24.50
CA ALA A 243 -3.95 7.88 24.76
C ALA A 243 -3.36 8.95 25.67
N MET A 244 -3.81 10.19 25.51
CA MET A 244 -3.52 11.27 26.43
C MET A 244 -4.16 10.99 27.81
N PRO A 245 -3.44 11.20 28.93
CA PRO A 245 -3.96 10.94 30.27
C PRO A 245 -5.26 11.72 30.57
N GLY A 246 -6.21 11.07 31.24
CA GLY A 246 -7.43 11.72 31.74
C GLY A 246 -8.58 11.87 30.73
N ILE A 247 -8.36 11.54 29.45
CA ILE A 247 -9.38 11.69 28.40
C ILE A 247 -10.14 10.38 28.15
N TYR A 248 -9.49 9.22 28.27
CA TYR A 248 -10.06 7.91 27.94
C TYR A 248 -10.58 7.15 29.16
N ARG A 249 -11.90 6.95 29.25
CA ARG A 249 -12.54 6.20 30.36
C ARG A 249 -12.72 4.70 30.09
N ASN A 250 -12.91 4.29 28.83
CA ASN A 250 -13.02 2.89 28.41
C ASN A 250 -11.89 2.55 27.45
N GLU A 251 -10.76 2.10 28.00
CA GLU A 251 -9.56 1.92 27.20
C GLU A 251 -9.70 0.71 26.26
N LEU A 252 -9.79 0.95 24.95
CA LEU A 252 -9.53 -0.06 23.91
C LEU A 252 -8.19 -0.77 24.20
N VAL A 253 -8.20 -2.08 24.40
CA VAL A 253 -6.98 -2.89 24.67
C VAL A 253 -6.52 -3.62 23.42
N LYS A 254 -7.45 -4.23 22.68
CA LYS A 254 -7.17 -4.93 21.43
C LYS A 254 -8.24 -4.60 20.40
N SER A 255 -7.83 -4.48 19.15
CA SER A 255 -8.74 -4.41 18.02
C SER A 255 -8.36 -5.42 16.94
N LYS A 256 -9.36 -5.82 16.17
CA LYS A 256 -9.21 -6.38 14.82
C LYS A 256 -10.10 -5.59 13.88
N ARG A 257 -9.52 -5.03 12.84
CA ARG A 257 -10.26 -4.34 11.77
C ARG A 257 -10.06 -5.07 10.46
N MET A 258 -11.11 -5.16 9.68
CA MET A 258 -11.03 -5.73 8.34
C MET A 258 -11.76 -4.83 7.36
N PHE A 259 -11.11 -4.53 6.25
CA PHE A 259 -11.73 -3.85 5.12
C PHE A 259 -11.87 -4.83 3.97
N ASN A 260 -13.06 -4.91 3.40
CA ASN A 260 -13.38 -5.77 2.27
C ASN A 260 -14.01 -4.93 1.17
N LEU A 261 -13.41 -4.93 -0.03
CA LEU A 261 -14.11 -4.42 -1.20
C LEU A 261 -15.20 -5.40 -1.61
N ILE A 262 -16.46 -4.94 -1.57
CA ILE A 262 -17.62 -5.73 -1.98
C ILE A 262 -17.91 -5.51 -3.46
N SER A 263 -17.77 -4.27 -3.93
CA SER A 263 -17.86 -3.88 -5.34
C SER A 263 -16.98 -2.64 -5.57
N PRO A 264 -16.74 -2.22 -6.83
CA PRO A 264 -15.93 -1.03 -7.11
C PRO A 264 -16.38 0.26 -6.39
N THR A 265 -17.64 0.30 -5.94
CA THR A 265 -18.25 1.45 -5.25
C THR A 265 -18.69 1.16 -3.82
N ALA A 266 -18.45 -0.05 -3.29
CA ALA A 266 -18.89 -0.45 -1.95
C ALA A 266 -17.77 -1.13 -1.17
N LEU A 267 -17.45 -0.55 -0.01
CA LEU A 267 -16.45 -1.03 0.93
C LEU A 267 -17.14 -1.41 2.24
N GLU A 268 -16.73 -2.52 2.83
CA GLU A 268 -17.22 -2.99 4.11
C GLU A 268 -16.09 -2.97 5.14
N GLU A 269 -16.32 -2.33 6.29
CA GLU A 269 -15.46 -2.40 7.46
C GLU A 269 -16.12 -3.29 8.52
N ARG A 270 -15.36 -4.25 9.05
CA ARG A 270 -15.73 -5.07 10.21
C ARG A 270 -14.76 -4.79 11.33
N VAL A 271 -15.29 -4.54 12.52
CA VAL A 271 -14.48 -4.20 13.68
C VAL A 271 -14.84 -5.14 14.84
N VAL A 272 -13.80 -5.63 15.50
CA VAL A 272 -13.89 -6.32 16.79
C VAL A 272 -12.97 -5.60 17.76
N THR A 273 -13.50 -5.15 18.89
CA THR A 273 -12.70 -4.50 19.94
C THR A 273 -12.86 -5.22 21.27
N ILE A 274 -11.81 -5.23 22.08
CA ILE A 274 -11.83 -5.68 23.47
C ILE A 274 -11.41 -4.50 24.33
N ASP A 275 -12.27 -4.12 25.28
CA ASP A 275 -11.98 -3.04 26.23
C ASP A 275 -11.17 -3.55 27.45
N SER A 276 -10.78 -2.63 28.34
CA SER A 276 -10.04 -2.94 29.57
C SER A 276 -10.78 -3.83 30.56
N ARG A 277 -12.10 -3.98 30.42
CA ARG A 277 -12.93 -4.88 31.22
C ARG A 277 -13.10 -6.26 30.58
N GLY A 278 -12.50 -6.49 29.40
CA GLY A 278 -12.62 -7.72 28.64
C GLY A 278 -13.92 -7.82 27.82
N VAL A 279 -14.72 -6.74 27.74
CA VAL A 279 -15.96 -6.73 26.96
C VAL A 279 -15.59 -6.70 25.48
N THR A 280 -16.14 -7.66 24.73
CA THR A 280 -15.95 -7.74 23.28
C THR A 280 -17.11 -7.06 22.57
N ASN A 281 -16.82 -6.04 21.78
CA ASN A 281 -17.78 -5.38 20.90
C ASN A 281 -17.49 -5.75 19.44
N LYS A 282 -18.54 -5.94 18.64
CA LYS A 282 -18.45 -6.30 17.22
C LYS A 282 -19.48 -5.52 16.43
N TRP A 283 -19.05 -4.90 15.34
CA TRP A 283 -19.96 -4.22 14.42
C TRP A 283 -19.42 -4.22 13.00
N LEU A 284 -20.29 -3.80 12.08
CA LEU A 284 -20.03 -3.72 10.66
C LEU A 284 -20.54 -2.37 10.15
N LYS A 285 -19.76 -1.73 9.29
CA LYS A 285 -20.09 -0.48 8.63
C LYS A 285 -19.84 -0.63 7.13
N ARG A 286 -20.68 0.00 6.31
CA ARG A 286 -20.53 0.01 4.85
C ARG A 286 -20.34 1.43 4.37
N TYR A 287 -19.38 1.60 3.48
CA TYR A 287 -19.11 2.85 2.81
C TYR A 287 -19.47 2.76 1.34
N LYS A 288 -19.87 3.90 0.79
CA LYS A 288 -20.01 4.13 -0.64
C LYS A 288 -18.82 4.95 -1.14
N LYS A 289 -18.21 4.56 -2.26
CA LYS A 289 -17.20 5.38 -2.92
C LYS A 289 -17.87 6.64 -3.49
N VAL A 290 -17.38 7.80 -3.09
CA VAL A 290 -17.85 9.11 -3.60
C VAL A 290 -16.82 9.79 -4.49
N PHE A 291 -15.55 9.39 -4.37
CA PHE A 291 -14.48 9.89 -5.23
C PHE A 291 -13.44 8.80 -5.49
N ASP A 292 -12.94 8.72 -6.72
CA ASP A 292 -11.94 7.74 -7.15
C ASP A 292 -10.70 8.45 -7.73
N TYR A 293 -9.65 8.58 -6.93
CA TYR A 293 -8.38 9.22 -7.32
C TYR A 293 -7.69 8.51 -8.49
N MET A 294 -8.03 7.25 -8.79
CA MET A 294 -7.43 6.50 -9.89
C MET A 294 -8.06 6.82 -11.25
N THR A 295 -9.15 7.60 -11.28
CA THR A 295 -9.88 7.94 -12.50
C THR A 295 -10.02 9.44 -12.75
N ASP A 296 -9.56 10.27 -11.80
CA ASP A 296 -9.59 11.73 -11.91
C ASP A 296 -8.44 12.25 -12.79
N LEU A 297 -8.70 12.26 -14.10
CA LEU A 297 -7.73 12.71 -15.10
C LEU A 297 -7.74 14.22 -15.26
N ILE A 298 -6.56 14.82 -15.13
CA ILE A 298 -6.29 16.22 -15.42
C ILE A 298 -5.51 16.36 -16.75
N PRO A 299 -5.57 17.54 -17.40
CA PRO A 299 -4.71 17.83 -18.54
C PRO A 299 -3.24 17.76 -18.17
N THR A 300 -2.41 17.17 -19.03
CA THR A 300 -0.95 17.18 -18.84
C THR A 300 -0.43 18.62 -18.94
N PRO A 301 0.28 19.15 -17.92
CA PRO A 301 0.84 20.48 -17.97
C PRO A 301 1.76 20.63 -19.19
N VAL A 302 1.45 21.59 -20.06
CA VAL A 302 2.35 21.98 -21.14
C VAL A 302 3.54 22.66 -20.48
N GLY A 303 4.70 21.99 -20.49
CA GLY A 303 5.91 22.55 -19.91
C GLY A 303 6.15 23.96 -20.45
N LYS A 304 6.23 24.95 -19.56
CA LYS A 304 6.81 26.25 -19.93
C LYS A 304 8.21 25.92 -20.46
N LYS A 305 8.45 26.18 -21.75
CA LYS A 305 9.81 26.20 -22.28
C LYS A 305 10.57 27.18 -21.39
N LEU A 306 11.55 26.67 -20.63
CA LEU A 306 12.60 27.49 -20.07
C LEU A 306 13.24 28.19 -21.27
N GLN A 307 12.93 29.48 -21.42
CA GLN A 307 13.67 30.39 -22.29
C GLN A 307 15.02 30.68 -21.65
#